data_AF-A0A6N2CU02-F1
#
_entry.id   AF-A0A6N2CU02-F1
#
_cell.length_a   1.000
_cell.length_b   1.000
_cell.length_c   1.000
_cell.angle_alpha   90.00
_cell.angle_beta   90.00
_cell.angle_gamma   90.00
#
_symmetry.space_group_name_H-M   'P 1'
#
loop_
_entity.id
_entity.type
_entity.pdbx_description
1 polymer ?
#
loop_
_entity_poly.entity_id
_entity_poly.type
_entity_poly.pdbx_seq_one_letter_code
_entity_poly.pdbx_strand_id
1 'polypeptide(L)'
;MTSFFHKTQSQPEDPRRFMCDQATLINGSLCVFGDWFGRPMDNWHRLISHEEDHFSVKMLFNEGETLEVWQPSGFRLDRQGFIIQSASRVRWEWFYYGRPQLPENRFFIEHRVVGESVLASSNVDWAPHCFKPSMTEPAVLIK
;
A
#
# COMPACT_ATOMS: atom_id res chain seq x y z
N MET A 1 23.74 35.49 -16.64
CA MET A 1 23.85 34.53 -15.52
C MET A 1 22.44 34.14 -15.10
N THR A 2 21.93 33.05 -15.67
CA THR A 2 20.56 32.60 -15.44
C THR A 2 20.58 31.57 -14.32
N SER A 3 20.14 31.97 -13.14
CA SER A 3 20.02 31.06 -11.99
C SER A 3 18.76 30.21 -12.15
N PHE A 4 18.94 28.92 -12.39
CA PHE A 4 17.87 27.93 -12.37
C PHE A 4 17.59 27.53 -10.92
N PHE A 5 16.51 28.06 -10.34
CA PHE A 5 15.96 27.56 -9.10
C PHE A 5 15.43 26.13 -9.33
N HIS A 6 16.16 25.13 -8.83
CA HIS A 6 15.58 23.83 -8.56
C HIS A 6 14.62 23.99 -7.39
N LYS A 7 13.30 23.94 -7.65
CA LYS A 7 12.32 23.67 -6.60
C LYS A 7 12.54 22.24 -6.15
N THR A 8 13.28 22.06 -5.06
CA THR A 8 13.22 20.83 -4.28
C THR A 8 11.78 20.70 -3.80
N GLN A 9 11.04 19.71 -4.32
CA GLN A 9 9.78 19.30 -3.72
C GLN A 9 10.13 18.79 -2.32
N SER A 10 9.84 19.60 -1.31
CA SER A 10 9.95 19.23 0.10
C SER A 10 9.07 18.00 0.33
N GLN A 11 9.63 16.96 0.94
CA GLN A 11 8.83 15.85 1.43
C GLN A 11 7.73 16.38 2.36
N PRO A 12 6.51 15.82 2.34
CA PRO A 12 5.52 16.19 3.33
C PRO A 12 6.07 15.76 4.69
N GLU A 13 6.26 16.73 5.58
CA GLU A 13 6.77 16.52 6.95
C GLU A 13 5.75 15.78 7.83
N ASP A 14 4.55 15.55 7.29
CA ASP A 14 3.44 14.90 7.96
C ASP A 14 2.61 14.04 6.97
N PRO A 15 2.58 12.71 7.14
CA PRO A 15 1.71 11.81 6.36
C PRO A 15 0.24 12.24 6.36
N ARG A 16 -0.22 12.82 7.49
CA ARG A 16 -1.61 13.27 7.72
C ARG A 16 -2.11 14.24 6.65
N ARG A 17 -1.24 15.16 6.23
CA ARG A 17 -1.60 16.18 5.25
C ARG A 17 -1.46 15.69 3.82
N PHE A 18 -0.61 14.70 3.62
CA PHE A 18 -0.30 14.18 2.31
C PHE A 18 -1.47 13.40 1.69
N MET A 19 -2.13 12.54 2.46
CA MET A 19 -3.18 11.67 1.92
C MET A 19 -4.52 12.39 1.74
N CYS A 20 -4.85 13.34 2.63
CA CYS A 20 -6.10 14.09 2.57
C CYS A 20 -6.23 14.93 1.29
N ASP A 21 -5.15 15.59 0.85
CA ASP A 21 -5.17 16.45 -0.34
C ASP A 21 -5.13 15.67 -1.66
N GLN A 22 -4.78 14.37 -1.63
CA GLN A 22 -4.42 13.59 -2.83
C GLN A 22 -5.19 12.27 -2.98
N ALA A 23 -6.12 11.95 -2.08
CA ALA A 23 -6.76 10.62 -2.04
C ALA A 23 -7.38 10.19 -3.39
N THR A 24 -7.97 11.12 -4.14
CA THR A 24 -8.57 10.84 -5.46
C THR A 24 -7.55 10.48 -6.55
N LEU A 25 -6.28 10.80 -6.34
CA LEU A 25 -5.18 10.49 -7.26
C LEU A 25 -4.52 9.14 -6.96
N ILE A 26 -4.82 8.52 -5.81
CA ILE A 26 -4.26 7.23 -5.42
C ILE A 26 -5.14 6.13 -6.01
N ASN A 27 -4.70 5.60 -7.15
CA ASN A 27 -5.34 4.50 -7.84
C ASN A 27 -4.34 3.65 -8.61
N GLY A 28 -4.61 2.35 -8.75
CA GLY A 28 -3.77 1.43 -9.52
C GLY A 28 -3.73 0.02 -8.96
N SER A 29 -2.77 -0.76 -9.44
CA SER A 29 -2.42 -2.09 -8.92
C SER A 29 -1.55 -1.98 -7.67
N LEU A 30 -1.81 -2.85 -6.70
CA LEU A 30 -1.09 -2.90 -5.43
C LEU A 30 0.14 -3.82 -5.50
N CYS A 31 1.27 -3.31 -5.05
CA CYS A 31 2.51 -4.04 -4.82
C CYS A 31 3.01 -3.75 -3.40
N VAL A 32 3.37 -4.80 -2.66
CA VAL A 32 3.81 -4.74 -1.27
C VAL A 32 5.17 -5.41 -1.16
N PHE A 33 6.22 -4.65 -0.86
CA PHE A 33 7.60 -5.15 -0.84
C PHE A 33 7.99 -5.92 -2.12
N GLY A 34 7.48 -5.52 -3.29
CA GLY A 34 7.74 -6.22 -4.57
C GLY A 34 6.75 -7.34 -4.90
N ASP A 35 5.91 -7.75 -3.95
CA ASP A 35 4.85 -8.72 -4.19
C ASP A 35 3.58 -8.06 -4.72
N TRP A 36 3.24 -8.37 -5.96
CA TRP A 36 2.03 -7.86 -6.61
C TRP A 36 0.79 -8.63 -6.14
N PHE A 37 -0.26 -7.90 -5.80
CA PHE A 37 -1.59 -8.49 -5.63
C PHE A 37 -2.21 -8.76 -7.01
N GLY A 38 -2.27 -10.04 -7.39
CA GLY A 38 -2.66 -10.45 -8.74
C GLY A 38 -1.53 -10.24 -9.75
N ARG A 39 -1.87 -10.08 -11.03
CA ARG A 39 -0.88 -9.67 -12.03
C ARG A 39 -0.71 -8.14 -11.99
N PRO A 40 0.50 -7.62 -12.22
CA PRO A 40 0.68 -6.18 -12.38
C PRO A 40 -0.28 -5.64 -13.46
N MET A 41 -0.96 -4.53 -13.17
CA MET A 41 -1.94 -3.87 -14.04
C MET A 41 -3.26 -4.65 -14.27
N ASP A 42 -3.50 -5.75 -13.56
CA ASP A 42 -4.70 -6.59 -13.69
C ASP A 42 -5.77 -6.26 -12.62
N ASN A 43 -5.39 -5.47 -11.62
CA ASN A 43 -6.28 -4.99 -10.57
C ASN A 43 -6.22 -3.45 -10.49
N TRP A 44 -7.35 -2.81 -10.22
CA TRP A 44 -7.46 -1.36 -10.11
C TRP A 44 -8.19 -0.98 -8.83
N HIS A 45 -7.42 -0.60 -7.81
CA HIS A 45 -7.94 -0.15 -6.53
C HIS A 45 -7.87 1.37 -6.48
N ARG A 46 -8.97 2.04 -6.14
CA ARG A 46 -9.02 3.50 -5.94
C ARG A 46 -9.26 3.80 -4.47
N LEU A 47 -8.36 4.58 -3.87
CA LEU A 47 -8.51 5.04 -2.49
C LEU A 47 -9.75 5.93 -2.37
N ILE A 48 -10.60 5.66 -1.38
CA ILE A 48 -11.82 6.45 -1.12
C ILE A 48 -11.77 7.16 0.23
N SER A 49 -11.08 6.59 1.22
CA SER A 49 -10.84 7.23 2.50
C SER A 49 -9.61 6.64 3.18
N HIS A 50 -9.14 7.31 4.22
CA HIS A 50 -8.11 6.81 5.11
C HIS A 50 -8.45 7.18 6.54
N GLU A 51 -8.00 6.35 7.47
CA GLU A 51 -8.02 6.56 8.91
C GLU A 51 -6.59 6.40 9.41
N GLU A 52 -6.23 7.21 10.40
CA GLU A 52 -4.88 7.20 10.96
C GLU A 52 -4.96 7.03 12.47
N ASP A 53 -4.03 6.24 13.01
CA ASP A 53 -3.75 6.17 14.44
C ASP A 53 -2.29 6.57 14.71
N HIS A 54 -1.81 6.43 15.95
CA HIS A 54 -0.45 6.84 16.32
C HIS A 54 0.68 6.07 15.61
N PHE A 55 0.39 4.85 15.15
CA PHE A 55 1.37 3.92 14.60
C PHE A 55 0.95 3.30 13.28
N SER A 56 -0.22 3.63 12.74
CA SER A 56 -0.72 3.03 11.51
C SER A 56 -1.53 4.00 10.67
N VAL A 57 -1.52 3.73 9.37
CA VAL A 57 -2.46 4.33 8.41
C VAL A 57 -3.27 3.19 7.79
N LYS A 58 -4.59 3.33 7.87
CA LYS A 58 -5.55 2.42 7.25
C LYS A 58 -6.23 3.11 6.07
N MET A 59 -6.08 2.54 4.89
CA MET A 59 -6.65 3.01 3.64
C MET A 59 -7.84 2.13 3.25
N LEU A 60 -8.95 2.75 2.88
CA LEU A 60 -10.15 2.07 2.35
C LEU A 60 -10.25 2.30 0.84
N PHE A 61 -10.51 1.23 0.10
CA PHE A 61 -10.63 1.24 -1.35
C PHE A 61 -12.07 1.02 -1.81
N ASN A 62 -12.33 1.31 -3.08
CA ASN A 62 -13.67 1.44 -3.65
C ASN A 62 -14.50 0.14 -3.69
N GLU A 63 -13.91 -1.03 -3.49
CA GLU A 63 -14.63 -2.32 -3.46
C GLU A 63 -14.69 -2.92 -2.05
N GLY A 64 -14.35 -2.12 -1.04
CA GLY A 64 -14.39 -2.51 0.37
C GLY A 64 -13.10 -3.15 0.87
N GLU A 65 -12.03 -3.11 0.09
CA GLU A 65 -10.70 -3.57 0.49
C GLU A 65 -10.05 -2.56 1.44
N THR A 66 -9.19 -3.08 2.32
CA THR A 66 -8.44 -2.24 3.26
C THR A 66 -6.96 -2.55 3.21
N LEU A 67 -6.14 -1.52 3.09
CA LEU A 67 -4.69 -1.59 3.25
C LEU A 67 -4.29 -0.91 4.56
N GLU A 68 -3.81 -1.68 5.52
CA GLU A 68 -3.30 -1.14 6.79
C GLU A 68 -1.78 -1.23 6.79
N VAL A 69 -1.12 -0.11 7.15
CA VAL A 69 0.33 0.05 7.10
C VAL A 69 0.81 0.54 8.45
N TRP A 70 1.65 -0.24 9.13
CA TRP A 70 2.18 0.09 10.45
C TRP A 70 3.57 0.71 10.36
N GLN A 71 3.76 1.76 11.15
CA GLN A 71 4.95 2.63 11.23
C GLN A 71 5.43 3.06 9.83
N PRO A 72 4.52 3.58 8.97
CA PRO A 72 4.88 3.96 7.62
C PRO A 72 5.84 5.15 7.62
N SER A 73 6.76 5.18 6.66
CA SER A 73 7.59 6.35 6.40
C SER A 73 7.96 6.52 4.93
N GLY A 74 8.34 7.74 4.56
CA GLY A 74 8.78 8.08 3.20
C GLY A 74 7.63 8.11 2.17
N PHE A 75 6.50 8.71 2.53
CA PHE A 75 5.35 8.89 1.64
C PHE A 75 5.71 9.75 0.43
N ARG A 76 5.38 9.28 -0.77
CA ARG A 76 5.56 10.01 -2.04
C ARG A 76 4.42 9.71 -3.01
N LEU A 77 4.09 10.68 -3.84
CA LEU A 77 3.10 10.59 -4.91
C LEU A 77 3.70 11.37 -6.06
N ASP A 78 4.10 10.63 -7.07
CA ASP A 78 4.72 11.19 -8.26
C ASP A 78 4.29 10.38 -9.49
N ARG A 79 5.00 10.55 -10.61
CA ARG A 79 4.67 9.86 -11.87
C ARG A 79 4.81 8.33 -11.79
N GLN A 80 5.48 7.80 -10.76
CA GLN A 80 5.64 6.37 -10.52
C GLN A 80 4.43 5.78 -9.78
N GLY A 81 3.58 6.62 -9.17
CA GLY A 81 2.43 6.22 -8.38
C GLY A 81 2.52 6.71 -6.93
N PHE A 82 1.66 6.15 -6.09
CA PHE A 82 1.70 6.36 -4.64
C PHE A 82 2.66 5.35 -4.00
N ILE A 83 3.57 5.85 -3.17
CA ILE A 83 4.67 5.07 -2.60
C ILE A 83 4.75 5.33 -1.10
N ILE A 84 4.88 4.25 -0.33
CA ILE A 84 5.33 4.26 1.06
C ILE A 84 6.65 3.50 1.09
N GLN A 85 7.75 4.20 1.42
CA GLN A 85 9.09 3.64 1.27
C GLN A 85 9.36 2.50 2.26
N SER A 86 8.92 2.63 3.50
CA SER A 86 9.10 1.60 4.52
C SER A 86 7.93 1.52 5.49
N ALA A 87 7.75 0.35 6.10
CA ALA A 87 6.77 0.04 7.12
C ALA A 87 7.25 -1.18 7.92
N SER A 88 6.78 -1.36 9.15
CA SER A 88 7.06 -2.59 9.91
C SER A 88 6.11 -3.74 9.56
N ARG A 89 4.91 -3.40 9.08
CA ARG A 89 3.89 -4.35 8.62
C ARG A 89 3.01 -3.70 7.56
N VAL A 90 2.57 -4.50 6.60
CA VAL A 90 1.54 -4.15 5.63
C VAL A 90 0.53 -5.29 5.57
N ARG A 91 -0.76 -4.98 5.67
CA ARG A 91 -1.84 -5.95 5.57
C ARG A 91 -2.86 -5.48 4.56
N TRP A 92 -3.04 -6.28 3.52
CA TRP A 92 -4.09 -6.11 2.53
C TRP A 92 -5.24 -7.07 2.86
N GLU A 93 -6.45 -6.54 3.07
CA GLU A 93 -7.66 -7.34 3.25
C GLU A 93 -8.66 -7.07 2.11
N TRP A 94 -9.30 -8.13 1.62
CA TRP A 94 -10.32 -8.02 0.58
C TRP A 94 -11.40 -9.10 0.77
N PHE A 95 -12.51 -8.98 0.05
CA PHE A 95 -13.54 -10.01 -0.02
C PHE A 95 -13.48 -10.73 -1.36
N TYR A 96 -13.79 -12.03 -1.40
CA TYR A 96 -13.85 -12.74 -2.67
C TYR A 96 -14.89 -12.10 -3.61
N TYR A 97 -14.48 -11.83 -4.84
CA TYR A 97 -15.34 -11.23 -5.85
C TYR A 97 -16.62 -12.05 -6.09
N GLY A 98 -17.76 -11.38 -6.00
CA GLY A 98 -19.08 -12.01 -6.18
C GLY A 98 -19.60 -12.77 -4.96
N ARG A 99 -18.95 -12.66 -3.78
CA ARG A 99 -19.47 -13.20 -2.51
C ARG A 99 -19.99 -12.07 -1.61
N PRO A 100 -20.93 -12.37 -0.70
CA PRO A 100 -21.32 -11.42 0.34
C PRO A 100 -20.12 -10.97 1.19
N GLN A 101 -20.07 -9.68 1.55
CA GLN A 101 -19.03 -9.11 2.42
C GLN A 101 -19.25 -9.50 3.89
N LEU A 102 -19.09 -10.79 4.18
CA LEU A 102 -19.19 -11.37 5.51
C LEU A 102 -17.78 -11.61 6.07
N PRO A 103 -17.57 -11.55 7.41
CA PRO A 103 -16.27 -11.79 8.01
C PRO A 103 -15.59 -13.10 7.57
N GLU A 104 -16.38 -14.16 7.37
CA GLU A 104 -15.93 -15.46 6.87
C GLU A 104 -15.40 -15.44 5.42
N ASN A 105 -15.80 -14.45 4.62
CA ASN A 105 -15.34 -14.26 3.23
C ASN A 105 -14.18 -13.25 3.13
N ARG A 106 -13.64 -12.82 4.28
CA ARG A 106 -12.52 -11.87 4.32
C ARG A 106 -11.20 -12.60 4.20
N PHE A 107 -10.47 -12.25 3.15
CA PHE A 107 -9.11 -12.71 2.92
C PHE A 107 -8.10 -11.64 3.27
N PHE A 108 -6.87 -12.07 3.56
CA PHE A 108 -5.75 -11.18 3.75
C PHE A 108 -4.45 -11.73 3.18
N ILE A 109 -3.57 -10.81 2.81
CA ILE A 109 -2.13 -11.04 2.67
C ILE A 109 -1.46 -10.05 3.60
N GLU A 110 -0.46 -10.54 4.32
CA GLU A 110 0.25 -9.75 5.29
C GLU A 110 1.74 -9.94 5.18
N HIS A 111 2.44 -8.82 5.11
CA HIS A 111 3.89 -8.72 5.07
C HIS A 111 4.38 -8.10 6.37
N ARG A 112 5.31 -8.78 7.04
CA ARG A 112 5.94 -8.31 8.29
C ARG A 112 7.45 -8.25 8.13
N VAL A 113 8.04 -7.12 8.52
CA VAL A 113 9.49 -6.99 8.62
C VAL A 113 9.96 -7.74 9.87
N VAL A 114 10.91 -8.67 9.70
CA VAL A 114 11.53 -9.45 10.77
C VAL A 114 13.04 -9.44 10.55
N GLY A 115 13.76 -8.62 11.33
CA GLY A 115 15.19 -8.40 11.12
C GLY A 115 15.45 -7.77 9.75
N GLU A 116 16.22 -8.46 8.92
CA GLU A 116 16.60 -8.02 7.56
C GLU A 116 15.74 -8.69 6.46
N SER A 117 14.58 -9.23 6.82
CA SER A 117 13.72 -9.97 5.89
C SER A 117 12.25 -9.58 6.02
N VAL A 118 11.47 -9.84 4.98
CA VAL A 118 10.01 -9.70 5.00
C VAL A 118 9.37 -11.08 4.95
N LEU A 119 8.49 -11.37 5.90
CA LEU A 119 7.69 -12.59 5.91
C LEU A 119 6.29 -12.29 5.39
N ALA A 120 5.85 -13.05 4.39
CA ALA A 120 4.49 -13.01 3.87
C ALA A 120 3.65 -14.14 4.49
N SER A 121 2.41 -13.84 4.85
CA SER A 121 1.43 -14.81 5.36
C SER A 121 0.03 -14.47 4.85
N SER A 122 -0.85 -15.46 4.79
CA SER A 122 -2.19 -15.29 4.23
C SER A 122 -3.14 -16.36 4.80
N ASN A 123 -4.45 -16.10 4.73
CA ASN A 123 -5.50 -17.10 4.96
C ASN A 123 -6.13 -17.64 3.65
N VAL A 124 -5.50 -17.37 2.49
CA VAL A 124 -5.90 -18.02 1.22
C VAL A 124 -4.94 -19.13 0.83
N ASP A 125 -5.51 -20.29 0.50
CA ASP A 125 -4.76 -21.49 0.16
C ASP A 125 -4.42 -21.57 -1.35
N TRP A 126 -5.05 -20.72 -2.16
CA TRP A 126 -5.05 -20.77 -3.63
C TRP A 126 -4.26 -19.64 -4.31
N ALA A 127 -3.84 -18.60 -3.57
CA ALA A 127 -2.93 -17.62 -4.12
C ALA A 127 -1.59 -18.31 -4.41
N PRO A 128 -0.91 -18.01 -5.54
CA PRO A 128 0.37 -18.65 -5.82
C PRO A 128 1.34 -18.35 -4.68
N HIS A 129 1.73 -19.40 -3.95
CA HIS A 129 2.60 -19.42 -2.76
C HIS A 129 4.03 -18.91 -3.01
N CYS A 130 4.26 -18.12 -4.06
CA CYS A 130 5.53 -17.54 -4.44
C CYS A 130 5.58 -16.06 -4.07
N PHE A 131 5.19 -15.71 -2.85
CA PHE A 131 5.56 -14.42 -2.27
C PHE A 131 7.09 -14.35 -2.22
N LYS A 132 7.66 -13.33 -2.85
CA LYS A 132 9.10 -13.06 -2.86
C LYS A 132 9.33 -11.60 -2.44
N PRO A 133 8.86 -11.21 -1.25
CA PRO A 133 8.99 -9.83 -0.82
C PRO A 133 10.46 -9.50 -0.55
N SER A 134 10.82 -8.25 -0.79
CA SER A 134 12.17 -7.74 -0.60
C SER A 134 12.15 -6.43 0.18
N MET A 135 13.08 -6.30 1.13
CA MET A 135 13.32 -5.06 1.86
C MET A 135 13.88 -3.94 0.97
N THR A 136 14.37 -4.26 -0.23
CA THR A 136 14.87 -3.26 -1.19
C THR A 136 13.75 -2.58 -1.97
N GLU A 137 12.55 -3.16 -1.95
CA GLU A 137 11.37 -2.63 -2.61
C GLU A 137 10.58 -1.74 -1.64
N PRO A 138 9.77 -0.79 -2.14
CA PRO A 138 8.88 -0.02 -1.28
C PRO A 138 7.92 -0.91 -0.50
N ALA A 139 7.62 -0.52 0.75
CA ALA A 139 6.60 -1.20 1.54
C ALA A 139 5.23 -1.20 0.83
N VAL A 140 4.87 -0.09 0.18
CA VAL A 140 3.68 -0.01 -0.67
C VAL A 140 4.01 0.75 -1.95
N LEU A 141 3.57 0.20 -3.07
CA LEU A 141 3.48 0.87 -4.36
C LEU A 141 2.08 0.65 -4.93
N ILE A 142 1.41 1.74 -5.33
CA ILE A 142 0.15 1.72 -6.08
C ILE A 142 0.39 2.45 -7.40
N LYS A 143 0.23 1.73 -8.53
CA LYS A 143 0.56 2.21 -9.88
C LYS A 143 -0.42 1.73 -10.94
#